data_AF-A0A8C9RFS9-F1
#
_entry.id   AF-A0A8C9RFS9-F1
#
_cell.length_a   1.000
_cell.length_b   1.000
_cell.length_c   1.000
_cell.angle_alpha   90.00
_cell.angle_beta   90.00
_cell.angle_gamma   90.00
#
_symmetry.space_group_name_H-M   'P 1'
#
loop_
_entity.id
_entity.type
_entity.pdbx_description
1 polymer ?
#
loop_
_entity_poly.entity_id
_entity_poly.type
_entity_poly.pdbx_seq_one_letter_code
_entity_poly.pdbx_strand_id
1 'polypeptide(L)'
;MGGSPGGGPLLALSLALRLALPLLLLQVASPAASRRHTVYWNSSDSRLVRGDLTIQVNINDHLDIYCPHYPHGTSVSPPETLALYQVAEGQFRGCVKTEGAIKRWECNRPYAPFGPVLFSEKIQKHSPFSKGLEFLPGHHYYYSSLPMTDGPALPCLKLRLSVCCESSSPVSKSVVQPPAPAPGTAIAPTPHWQLPILVLLLLVAL
;
A
#
# COMPACT_ATOMS: atom_id res chain seq x y z
N MET A 1 64.25 28.29 -10.49
CA MET A 1 63.11 28.02 -9.58
C MET A 1 61.85 28.47 -10.28
N GLY A 2 61.07 27.55 -10.83
CA GLY A 2 59.82 27.86 -11.53
C GLY A 2 58.85 26.69 -11.33
N GLY A 3 58.16 26.70 -10.18
CA GLY A 3 57.11 25.74 -9.89
C GLY A 3 55.83 26.12 -10.63
N SER A 4 55.35 25.25 -11.51
CA SER A 4 54.11 25.43 -12.26
C SER A 4 52.90 25.11 -11.37
N PRO A 5 51.96 26.05 -11.11
CA PRO A 5 50.77 25.79 -10.31
C PRO A 5 49.62 25.37 -11.24
N GLY A 6 49.65 24.13 -11.75
CA GLY A 6 48.70 23.68 -12.78
C GLY A 6 47.73 22.55 -12.39
N GLY A 7 47.83 21.99 -11.18
CA GLY A 7 47.10 20.75 -10.82
C GLY A 7 45.85 20.90 -9.95
N GLY A 8 45.61 22.09 -9.37
CA GLY A 8 44.55 22.33 -8.39
C GLY A 8 43.11 22.09 -8.87
N PRO A 9 42.70 22.53 -10.09
CA PRO A 9 41.30 22.47 -10.51
C PRO A 9 40.81 21.04 -10.79
N LEU A 10 41.67 20.21 -11.40
CA LEU A 10 41.31 18.85 -11.80
C LEU A 10 41.18 17.91 -10.60
N LEU A 11 42.05 18.08 -9.60
CA LEU A 11 41.97 17.33 -8.34
C LEU A 11 40.69 17.70 -7.56
N ALA A 12 40.36 18.99 -7.48
CA ALA A 12 39.14 19.48 -6.84
C ALA A 12 37.87 18.93 -7.52
N LEU A 13 37.83 18.93 -8.86
CA LEU A 13 36.70 18.39 -9.63
C LEU A 13 36.52 16.87 -9.40
N SER A 14 37.63 16.14 -9.35
CA SER A 14 37.62 14.68 -9.12
C SER A 14 37.10 14.33 -7.72
N LEU A 15 37.46 15.12 -6.71
CA LEU A 15 37.02 14.92 -5.33
C LEU A 15 35.54 15.30 -5.18
N ALA A 16 35.12 16.40 -5.81
CA ALA A 16 33.72 16.81 -5.84
C ALA A 16 32.83 15.73 -6.49
N LEU A 17 33.26 15.15 -7.63
CA LEU A 17 32.50 14.10 -8.31
C LEU A 17 32.42 12.81 -7.49
N ARG A 18 33.52 12.40 -6.84
CA ARG A 18 33.58 11.22 -5.97
C ARG A 18 32.70 11.34 -4.73
N LEU A 19 32.48 12.56 -4.22
CA LEU A 19 31.60 12.83 -3.08
C LEU A 19 30.14 13.01 -3.52
N ALA A 20 29.89 13.68 -4.64
CA ALA A 20 28.54 13.93 -5.14
C ALA A 20 27.85 12.67 -5.68
N LEU A 21 28.59 11.76 -6.33
CA LEU A 21 28.02 10.55 -6.93
C LEU A 21 27.35 9.60 -5.91
N PRO A 22 27.97 9.23 -4.76
CA PRO A 22 27.31 8.38 -3.76
C PRO A 22 26.13 9.08 -3.07
N LEU A 23 26.21 10.40 -2.84
CA LEU A 23 25.08 11.19 -2.32
C LEU A 23 23.90 11.19 -3.30
N LEU A 24 24.18 11.31 -4.60
CA LEU A 24 23.16 11.23 -5.65
C LEU A 24 22.57 9.81 -5.75
N LEU A 25 23.39 8.77 -5.66
CA LEU A 25 22.91 7.37 -5.67
C LEU A 25 22.04 7.05 -4.45
N LEU A 26 22.34 7.61 -3.27
CA LEU A 26 21.47 7.49 -2.09
C LEU A 26 20.10 8.19 -2.28
N GLN A 27 20.04 9.28 -3.05
CA GLN A 27 18.77 9.96 -3.33
C GLN A 27 17.91 9.21 -4.37
N VAL A 28 18.52 8.43 -5.26
CA VAL A 28 17.79 7.61 -6.24
C VAL A 28 17.29 6.30 -5.63
N ALA A 29 17.97 5.78 -4.60
CA ALA A 29 17.51 4.66 -3.81
C ALA A 29 16.40 5.10 -2.83
N SER A 30 15.22 5.46 -3.34
CA SER A 30 14.03 5.49 -2.48
C SER A 30 13.83 4.08 -1.93
N PRO A 31 13.87 3.87 -0.59
CA PRO A 31 13.36 2.62 -0.06
C PRO A 31 11.92 2.52 -0.55
N ALA A 32 11.55 1.38 -1.16
CA ALA A 32 10.17 1.15 -1.56
C ALA A 32 9.31 1.35 -0.31
N ALA A 33 8.66 2.51 -0.21
CA ALA A 33 7.92 2.89 0.97
C ALA A 33 6.75 1.90 1.08
N SER A 34 6.71 1.19 2.21
CA SER A 34 5.57 0.34 2.56
C SER A 34 4.30 1.18 2.45
N ARG A 35 3.40 0.81 1.53
CA ARG A 35 2.16 1.55 1.32
C ARG A 35 1.13 1.09 2.35
N ARG A 36 0.28 2.02 2.78
CA ARG A 36 -0.86 1.74 3.65
C ARG A 36 -2.15 1.85 2.86
N HIS A 37 -3.03 0.85 3.02
CA HIS A 37 -4.31 0.75 2.33
C HIS A 37 -5.43 0.79 3.35
N THR A 38 -6.28 1.81 3.29
CA THR A 38 -7.29 2.07 4.32
C THR A 38 -8.67 1.57 3.92
N VAL A 39 -9.35 0.89 4.85
CA VAL A 39 -10.74 0.43 4.72
C VAL A 39 -11.53 0.82 5.95
N TYR A 40 -12.66 1.50 5.76
CA TYR A 40 -13.64 1.73 6.81
C TYR A 40 -14.65 0.58 6.78
N TRP A 41 -14.66 -0.24 7.83
CA TRP A 41 -15.38 -1.51 7.86
C TRP A 41 -16.77 -1.34 8.46
N ASN A 42 -17.71 -0.78 7.70
CA ASN A 42 -19.09 -0.56 8.13
C ASN A 42 -20.10 -0.89 7.02
N SER A 43 -21.37 -1.06 7.40
CA SER A 43 -22.44 -1.43 6.46
C SER A 43 -22.83 -0.32 5.47
N SER A 44 -22.45 0.93 5.74
CA SER A 44 -22.66 2.05 4.83
C SER A 44 -21.79 1.97 3.56
N ASP A 45 -20.65 1.25 3.59
CA ASP A 45 -19.88 0.98 2.37
C ASP A 45 -20.53 -0.17 1.58
N SER A 46 -21.32 0.20 0.58
CA SER A 46 -22.03 -0.76 -0.29
C SER A 46 -21.11 -1.77 -0.98
N ARG A 47 -19.81 -1.49 -1.15
CA ARG A 47 -18.87 -2.42 -1.78
C ARG A 47 -18.51 -3.57 -0.86
N LEU A 48 -18.43 -3.29 0.44
CA LEU A 48 -18.26 -4.32 1.47
C LEU A 48 -19.49 -5.22 1.56
N VAL A 49 -20.69 -4.62 1.50
CA VAL A 49 -21.96 -5.35 1.55
C VAL A 49 -22.15 -6.25 0.31
N ARG A 50 -21.86 -5.73 -0.89
CA ARG A 50 -21.90 -6.53 -2.13
C ARG A 50 -20.77 -7.55 -2.21
N GLY A 51 -19.68 -7.34 -1.48
CA GLY A 51 -18.48 -8.17 -1.50
C GLY A 51 -17.69 -8.08 -2.80
N ASP A 52 -17.81 -6.96 -3.51
CA ASP A 52 -17.05 -6.65 -4.72
C ASP A 52 -15.80 -5.80 -4.44
N LEU A 53 -15.59 -5.36 -3.19
CA LEU A 53 -14.38 -4.64 -2.80
C LEU A 53 -13.16 -5.54 -2.90
N THR A 54 -12.25 -5.17 -3.81
CA THR A 54 -10.93 -5.80 -3.96
C THR A 54 -9.84 -4.75 -3.79
N ILE A 55 -8.82 -5.05 -2.97
CA ILE A 55 -7.65 -4.20 -2.78
C ILE A 55 -6.42 -4.95 -3.23
N GLN A 56 -5.62 -4.32 -4.10
CA GLN A 56 -4.33 -4.85 -4.50
C GLN A 56 -3.23 -4.29 -3.59
N VAL A 57 -2.41 -5.17 -3.05
CA VAL A 57 -1.32 -4.84 -2.11
C VAL A 57 -0.02 -5.50 -2.56
N ASN A 58 1.11 -4.95 -2.13
CA ASN A 58 2.41 -5.59 -2.30
C ASN A 58 2.88 -6.24 -0.99
N ILE A 59 3.89 -7.10 -1.08
CA ILE A 59 4.61 -7.55 0.11
C ILE A 59 5.23 -6.32 0.80
N ASN A 60 5.16 -6.32 2.12
CA ASN A 60 5.49 -5.27 3.08
C ASN A 60 4.50 -4.12 3.18
N ASP A 61 3.43 -4.06 2.38
CA ASP A 61 2.35 -3.09 2.58
C ASP A 61 1.58 -3.36 3.89
N HIS A 62 0.73 -2.42 4.28
CA HIS A 62 -0.20 -2.56 5.40
C HIS A 62 -1.65 -2.39 4.93
N LEU A 63 -2.53 -3.24 5.44
CA LEU A 63 -3.98 -3.08 5.35
C LEU A 63 -4.47 -2.51 6.69
N ASP A 64 -5.00 -1.29 6.66
CA ASP A 64 -5.54 -0.57 7.80
C ASP A 64 -7.06 -0.63 7.78
N ILE A 65 -7.65 -1.28 8.76
CA ILE A 65 -9.09 -1.46 8.90
C ILE A 65 -9.57 -0.62 10.08
N TYR A 66 -10.38 0.40 9.81
CA TYR A 66 -11.06 1.19 10.82
C TYR A 66 -12.42 0.59 11.16
N CYS A 67 -12.65 0.35 12.44
CA CYS A 67 -13.94 -0.08 12.96
C CYS A 67 -15.01 1.02 12.81
N PRO A 68 -16.32 0.65 12.77
CA PRO A 68 -17.41 1.61 12.88
C PRO A 68 -17.25 2.46 14.15
N HIS A 69 -17.41 3.78 14.03
CA HIS A 69 -17.32 4.72 15.13
C HIS A 69 -18.51 5.65 15.12
N TYR A 70 -19.06 5.90 16.30
CA TYR A 70 -20.23 6.72 16.52
C TYR A 70 -19.88 7.77 17.59
N PRO A 71 -20.10 9.06 17.32
CA PRO A 71 -19.97 10.10 18.34
C PRO A 71 -20.92 9.85 19.53
N HIS A 72 -20.50 10.27 20.72
CA HIS A 72 -21.39 10.26 21.88
C HIS A 72 -22.63 11.13 21.62
N GLY A 73 -23.81 10.64 22.02
CA GLY A 73 -25.08 11.33 21.81
C GLY A 73 -25.74 11.07 20.45
N THR A 74 -25.18 10.19 19.61
CA THR A 74 -25.83 9.74 18.38
C THR A 74 -27.09 8.93 18.71
N SER A 75 -28.24 9.30 18.14
CA SER A 75 -29.54 8.65 18.37
C SER A 75 -29.71 7.31 17.66
N VAL A 76 -28.79 6.95 16.75
CA VAL A 76 -28.77 5.66 16.05
C VAL A 76 -28.28 4.58 17.02
N SER A 77 -29.24 3.84 17.58
CA SER A 77 -29.01 2.71 18.48
C SER A 77 -29.73 1.48 17.91
N PRO A 78 -29.08 0.31 17.84
CA PRO A 78 -27.76 -0.02 18.37
C PRO A 78 -26.61 0.27 17.38
N PRO A 79 -25.40 0.61 17.85
CA PRO A 79 -24.23 0.79 17.00
C PRO A 79 -23.76 -0.54 16.40
N GLU A 80 -23.19 -0.49 15.19
CA GLU A 80 -22.59 -1.67 14.56
C GLU A 80 -21.43 -2.22 15.40
N THR A 81 -21.52 -3.49 15.77
CA THR A 81 -20.44 -4.25 16.41
C THR A 81 -20.26 -5.60 15.72
N LEU A 82 -19.01 -5.97 15.44
CA LEU A 82 -18.69 -7.11 14.57
C LEU A 82 -17.35 -7.74 14.93
N ALA A 83 -17.19 -8.99 14.54
CA ALA A 83 -15.90 -9.69 14.55
C ALA A 83 -15.40 -9.89 13.12
N LEU A 84 -14.13 -9.58 12.89
CA LEU A 84 -13.44 -9.72 11.62
C LEU A 84 -12.70 -11.06 11.56
N TYR A 85 -12.88 -11.78 10.46
CA TYR A 85 -12.28 -13.08 10.20
C TYR A 85 -11.53 -13.06 8.88
N GLN A 86 -10.37 -13.71 8.85
CA GLN A 86 -9.78 -14.20 7.62
C GLN A 86 -10.34 -15.61 7.34
N VAL A 87 -10.84 -15.80 6.13
CA VAL A 87 -11.55 -17.02 5.72
C VAL A 87 -10.98 -17.58 4.42
N ALA A 88 -11.23 -18.86 4.15
CA ALA A 88 -10.94 -19.46 2.86
C ALA A 88 -11.91 -18.95 1.78
N GLU A 89 -11.52 -19.05 0.50
CA GLU A 89 -12.31 -18.57 -0.63
C GLU A 89 -13.72 -19.16 -0.71
N GLY A 90 -13.86 -20.48 -0.50
CA GLY A 90 -15.18 -21.12 -0.49
C GLY A 90 -16.10 -20.55 0.59
N GLN A 91 -15.52 -20.19 1.73
CA GLN A 91 -16.24 -19.68 2.91
C GLN A 91 -16.55 -18.19 2.83
N PHE A 92 -15.78 -17.44 2.04
CA PHE A 92 -16.06 -16.05 1.70
C PHE A 92 -17.44 -15.87 1.04
N ARG A 93 -17.98 -16.88 0.35
CA ARG A 93 -19.30 -16.81 -0.28
C ARG A 93 -20.45 -16.95 0.73
N GLY A 94 -20.31 -17.84 1.71
CA GLY A 94 -21.40 -18.30 2.57
C GLY A 94 -21.78 -17.40 3.75
N CYS A 95 -20.94 -16.42 4.14
CA CYS A 95 -21.24 -15.50 5.26
C CYS A 95 -21.56 -16.19 6.59
N VAL A 96 -20.93 -17.33 6.84
CA VAL A 96 -21.10 -18.11 8.07
C VAL A 96 -19.75 -18.30 8.73
N LYS A 97 -19.73 -18.38 10.06
CA LYS A 97 -18.51 -18.73 10.79
C LYS A 97 -18.18 -20.18 10.47
N THR A 98 -17.03 -20.42 9.86
CA THR A 98 -16.64 -21.76 9.42
C THR A 98 -15.51 -22.32 10.27
N GLU A 99 -15.43 -23.64 10.31
CA GLU A 99 -14.25 -24.33 10.81
C GLU A 99 -13.03 -23.88 9.97
N GLY A 100 -11.97 -23.44 10.64
CA GLY A 100 -10.79 -22.84 10.00
C GLY A 100 -10.83 -21.32 9.77
N ALA A 101 -11.93 -20.62 10.07
CA ALA A 101 -11.94 -19.15 10.06
C ALA A 101 -11.07 -18.60 11.20
N ILE A 102 -10.09 -17.77 10.85
CA ILE A 102 -9.16 -17.18 11.81
C ILE A 102 -9.71 -15.81 12.21
N LYS A 103 -10.12 -15.67 13.47
CA LYS A 103 -10.51 -14.36 14.02
C LYS A 103 -9.28 -13.44 14.01
N ARG A 104 -9.41 -12.27 13.38
CA ARG A 104 -8.34 -11.27 13.26
C ARG A 104 -8.54 -10.10 14.21
N TRP A 105 -9.78 -9.65 14.36
CA TRP A 105 -10.09 -8.49 15.19
C TRP A 105 -11.55 -8.49 15.66
N GLU A 106 -11.84 -7.66 16.67
CA GLU A 106 -13.19 -7.39 17.15
C GLU A 106 -13.43 -5.87 17.21
N CYS A 107 -14.44 -5.42 16.48
CA CYS A 107 -14.94 -4.06 16.55
C CYS A 107 -16.06 -4.00 17.61
N ASN A 108 -15.65 -3.90 18.87
CA ASN A 108 -16.54 -3.90 20.04
C ASN A 108 -16.51 -2.57 20.85
N ARG A 109 -15.83 -1.54 20.35
CA ARG A 109 -15.73 -0.21 20.97
C ARG A 109 -16.25 0.89 20.03
N PRO A 110 -17.56 0.93 19.73
CA PRO A 110 -18.14 1.89 18.79
C PRO A 110 -18.03 3.35 19.25
N TYR A 111 -17.91 3.58 20.57
CA TYR A 111 -17.78 4.90 21.19
C TYR A 111 -16.36 5.15 21.73
N ALA A 112 -15.33 4.62 21.05
CA ALA A 112 -13.95 4.82 21.48
C ALA A 112 -13.62 6.34 21.57
N PRO A 113 -12.91 6.79 22.62
CA PRO A 113 -12.77 8.22 22.92
C PRO A 113 -11.89 8.99 21.92
N PHE A 114 -11.00 8.29 21.20
CA PHE A 114 -10.03 8.89 20.29
C PHE A 114 -10.36 8.61 18.82
N GLY A 115 -11.65 8.45 18.50
CA GLY A 115 -12.11 8.12 17.15
C GLY A 115 -12.13 6.61 16.86
N PRO A 116 -12.19 6.21 15.58
CA PRO A 116 -12.33 4.81 15.20
C PRO A 116 -11.12 3.99 15.60
N VAL A 117 -11.37 2.81 16.16
CA VAL A 117 -10.33 1.83 16.48
C VAL A 117 -9.72 1.31 15.18
N LEU A 118 -8.39 1.30 15.10
CA LEU A 118 -7.61 0.82 13.95
C LEU A 118 -7.04 -0.57 14.23
N PHE A 119 -7.29 -1.49 13.31
CA PHE A 119 -6.56 -2.75 13.17
C PHE A 119 -5.66 -2.68 11.94
N SER A 120 -4.37 -2.96 12.11
CA SER A 120 -3.41 -2.99 11.00
C SER A 120 -2.91 -4.41 10.78
N GLU A 121 -3.02 -4.89 9.54
CA GLU A 121 -2.42 -6.14 9.09
C GLU A 121 -1.21 -5.82 8.20
N LYS A 122 -0.04 -6.36 8.54
CA LYS A 122 1.14 -6.25 7.69
C LYS A 122 1.18 -7.39 6.69
N ILE A 123 1.31 -7.07 5.42
CA ILE A 123 1.35 -8.06 4.34
C ILE A 123 2.78 -8.59 4.24
N GLN A 124 3.08 -9.68 4.93
CA GLN A 124 4.43 -10.21 5.02
C GLN A 124 4.48 -11.71 4.72
N LYS A 125 5.60 -12.18 4.16
CA LYS A 125 5.81 -13.59 3.82
C LYS A 125 6.01 -14.49 5.03
N HIS A 126 6.62 -13.97 6.08
CA HIS A 126 6.92 -14.74 7.28
C HIS A 126 6.42 -13.98 8.49
N SER A 127 5.59 -14.63 9.29
CA SER A 127 5.11 -14.03 10.52
C SER A 127 5.99 -14.42 11.69
N PRO A 128 6.45 -13.48 12.53
CA PRO A 128 7.18 -13.82 13.76
C PRO A 128 6.26 -14.46 14.81
N PHE A 129 4.94 -14.48 14.57
CA PHE A 129 3.96 -15.03 15.49
C PHE A 129 3.41 -16.37 14.96
N SER A 130 3.33 -17.38 15.82
CA SER A 130 2.91 -18.74 15.45
C SER A 130 1.48 -18.84 14.93
N LYS A 131 0.60 -17.87 15.27
CA LYS A 131 -0.76 -17.77 14.71
C LYS A 131 -0.92 -16.56 13.80
N GLY A 132 0.19 -15.99 13.33
CA GLY A 132 0.18 -14.88 12.39
C GLY A 132 -0.14 -15.36 10.98
N LEU A 133 -0.62 -14.46 10.13
CA LEU A 133 -0.87 -14.75 8.73
C LEU A 133 0.40 -14.52 7.89
N GLU A 134 0.54 -15.34 6.86
CA GLU A 134 1.61 -15.27 5.88
C GLU A 134 1.02 -15.07 4.48
N PHE A 135 1.60 -14.12 3.76
CA PHE A 135 1.10 -13.64 2.48
C PHE A 135 2.06 -14.01 1.34
N LEU A 136 1.51 -14.64 0.31
CA LEU A 136 2.23 -15.07 -0.87
C LEU A 136 1.88 -14.20 -2.08
N PRO A 137 2.87 -13.74 -2.87
CA PRO A 137 2.59 -13.08 -4.14
C PRO A 137 1.71 -13.93 -5.07
N GLY A 138 0.84 -13.26 -5.83
CA GLY A 138 -0.09 -13.90 -6.76
C GLY A 138 -1.30 -14.58 -6.11
N HIS A 139 -1.44 -14.51 -4.78
CA HIS A 139 -2.54 -15.13 -4.05
C HIS A 139 -3.60 -14.12 -3.60
N HIS A 140 -4.80 -14.64 -3.37
CA HIS A 140 -5.93 -13.88 -2.83
C HIS A 140 -6.25 -14.33 -1.42
N TYR A 141 -6.51 -13.35 -0.55
CA TYR A 141 -6.86 -13.55 0.84
C TYR A 141 -8.21 -12.90 1.10
N TYR A 142 -9.07 -13.59 1.82
CA TYR A 142 -10.47 -13.21 1.95
C TYR A 142 -10.78 -12.84 3.39
N TYR A 143 -11.34 -11.65 3.58
CA TYR A 143 -11.79 -11.16 4.88
C TYR A 143 -13.31 -11.05 4.86
N SER A 144 -13.94 -11.43 5.97
CA SER A 144 -15.37 -11.25 6.18
C SER A 144 -15.66 -10.90 7.63
N SER A 145 -16.80 -10.25 7.89
CA SER A 145 -17.25 -10.01 9.27
C SER A 145 -18.62 -10.57 9.56
N LEU A 146 -18.81 -10.93 10.81
CA LEU A 146 -20.09 -11.37 11.37
C LEU A 146 -20.49 -10.41 12.50
N PRO A 147 -21.80 -10.13 12.67
CA PRO A 147 -22.27 -9.36 13.82
C PRO A 147 -21.90 -10.06 15.13
N MET A 148 -21.65 -9.27 16.17
CA MET A 148 -21.48 -9.79 17.53
C MET A 148 -22.82 -10.29 18.07
N THR A 149 -22.80 -11.25 19.00
CA THR A 149 -24.03 -11.87 19.57
C THR A 149 -25.00 -10.84 20.16
N ASP A 150 -24.49 -9.80 20.80
CA ASP A 150 -25.28 -8.73 21.43
C ASP A 150 -25.43 -7.49 20.52
N GLY A 151 -24.97 -7.59 19.26
CA GLY A 151 -25.00 -6.50 18.29
C GLY A 151 -26.28 -6.48 17.46
N PRO A 152 -26.51 -5.41 16.67
CA PRO A 152 -27.59 -5.37 15.70
C PRO A 152 -27.37 -6.46 14.62
N ALA A 153 -28.45 -6.87 13.96
CA ALA A 153 -28.33 -7.68 12.75
C ALA A 153 -27.61 -6.87 11.67
N LEU A 154 -26.51 -7.41 11.12
CA LEU A 154 -25.70 -6.73 10.11
C LEU A 154 -25.56 -7.57 8.85
N PRO A 155 -25.49 -6.93 7.68
CA PRO A 155 -25.03 -7.61 6.49
C PRO A 155 -23.60 -8.10 6.69
N CYS A 156 -23.30 -9.23 6.08
CA CYS A 156 -21.96 -9.78 6.03
C CYS A 156 -21.07 -8.92 5.12
N LEU A 157 -20.11 -8.24 5.71
CA LEU A 157 -19.16 -7.38 4.99
C LEU A 157 -17.98 -8.22 4.50
N LYS A 158 -17.47 -7.91 3.32
CA LYS A 158 -16.52 -8.75 2.59
C LYS A 158 -15.46 -7.91 1.87
N LEU A 159 -14.21 -8.37 1.97
CA LEU A 159 -13.06 -7.81 1.25
C LEU A 159 -12.21 -8.94 0.66
N ARG A 160 -11.86 -8.81 -0.62
CA ARG A 160 -10.80 -9.59 -1.25
C ARG A 160 -9.50 -8.80 -1.26
N LEU A 161 -8.47 -9.32 -0.64
CA LEU A 161 -7.12 -8.78 -0.68
C LEU A 161 -6.30 -9.55 -1.73
N SER A 162 -5.76 -8.85 -2.73
CA SER A 162 -4.96 -9.45 -3.80
C SER A 162 -3.51 -9.04 -3.65
N VAL A 163 -2.64 -9.99 -3.32
CA VAL A 163 -1.22 -9.72 -3.13
C VAL A 163 -0.54 -9.79 -4.50
N CYS A 164 -0.14 -8.64 -5.03
CA CYS A 164 0.67 -8.61 -6.25
C CYS A 164 2.05 -9.21 -5.96
N CYS A 165 2.62 -9.71 -7.04
CA CYS A 165 4.00 -9.55 -7.48
C CYS A 165 5.04 -9.49 -6.35
N GLU A 166 5.95 -10.47 -6.38
CA GLU A 166 7.20 -10.37 -5.66
C GLU A 166 7.83 -9.03 -6.00
N SER A 167 8.18 -8.23 -4.98
CA SER A 167 8.74 -6.90 -5.17
C SER A 167 9.84 -7.00 -6.22
N SER A 168 9.56 -6.53 -7.43
CA SER A 168 10.54 -6.62 -8.50
C SER A 168 11.73 -5.77 -8.06
N SER A 169 12.87 -6.41 -7.80
CA SER A 169 14.14 -5.77 -8.14
C SER A 169 14.00 -5.23 -9.58
N PRO A 170 14.61 -4.08 -9.94
CA PRO A 170 14.40 -3.48 -11.24
C PRO A 170 14.95 -4.43 -12.33
N VAL A 171 14.08 -5.30 -12.84
CA VAL A 171 14.38 -6.18 -13.95
C VAL A 171 14.32 -5.31 -15.20
N SER A 172 15.48 -5.24 -15.83
CA SER A 172 15.79 -4.63 -17.11
C SER A 172 14.60 -4.58 -18.06
N LYS A 173 14.33 -3.39 -18.60
CA LYS A 173 13.39 -3.16 -19.69
C LYS A 173 13.73 -4.10 -20.84
N SER A 174 12.97 -5.18 -21.01
CA SER A 174 12.97 -5.92 -22.27
C SER A 174 12.11 -5.13 -23.25
N VAL A 175 12.78 -4.62 -24.28
CA VAL A 175 12.23 -3.86 -25.38
C VAL A 175 11.25 -4.75 -26.13
N VAL A 176 9.95 -4.46 -26.01
CA VAL A 176 8.97 -4.88 -27.01
C VAL A 176 8.80 -3.69 -27.95
N GLN A 177 9.33 -3.81 -29.17
CA GLN A 177 9.07 -2.89 -30.27
C GLN A 177 7.59 -2.95 -30.65
N PRO A 178 6.87 -1.81 -30.68
CA PRO A 178 5.60 -1.72 -31.39
C PRO A 178 5.85 -1.46 -32.90
N PRO A 179 4.99 -1.99 -33.79
CA PRO A 179 5.07 -1.72 -35.23
C PRO A 179 4.74 -0.25 -35.57
N ALA A 180 5.27 0.18 -36.72
CA ALA A 180 5.25 1.55 -37.25
C ALA A 180 3.84 2.18 -37.47
N PRO A 181 3.73 3.52 -37.54
CA PRO A 181 2.52 4.27 -37.19
C PRO A 181 1.63 4.68 -38.37
N ALA A 182 0.36 4.99 -38.08
CA ALA A 182 -0.52 5.81 -38.93
C ALA A 182 -0.89 7.12 -38.18
N PRO A 183 -1.14 8.23 -38.90
CA PRO A 183 -1.05 9.57 -38.35
C PRO A 183 -2.37 10.03 -37.70
N GLY A 184 -2.28 10.49 -36.45
CA GLY A 184 -3.40 11.10 -35.74
C GLY A 184 -2.88 11.87 -34.53
N THR A 185 -3.00 13.19 -34.61
CA THR A 185 -2.50 14.20 -33.68
C THR A 185 -3.16 14.06 -32.31
N ALA A 186 -2.39 13.76 -31.26
CA ALA A 186 -2.83 13.92 -29.88
C ALA A 186 -1.65 14.39 -29.02
N ILE A 187 -1.81 15.57 -28.43
CA ILE A 187 -0.84 16.26 -27.57
C ILE A 187 -0.70 15.47 -26.26
N ALA A 188 0.50 14.96 -25.99
CA ALA A 188 0.85 14.33 -24.71
C ALA A 188 1.16 15.41 -23.65
N PRO A 189 0.75 15.21 -22.37
CA PRO A 189 1.16 16.09 -21.29
C PRO A 189 2.64 15.85 -20.95
N THR A 190 3.38 16.95 -20.80
CA THR A 190 4.81 16.95 -20.50
C THR A 190 5.09 16.34 -19.12
N PRO A 191 6.04 15.38 -19.01
CA PRO A 191 6.45 14.85 -17.72
C PRO A 191 7.28 15.91 -16.96
N HIS A 192 6.77 16.32 -15.81
CA HIS A 192 7.29 17.29 -14.85
C HIS A 192 8.67 16.96 -14.23
N TRP A 193 9.40 15.99 -14.78
CA TRP A 193 10.74 15.58 -14.34
C TRP A 193 11.87 16.20 -15.16
N GLN A 194 11.56 17.01 -16.19
CA GLN A 194 12.58 17.66 -17.03
C GLN A 194 13.13 18.98 -16.44
N LEU A 195 12.43 19.58 -15.47
CA LEU A 195 12.85 20.82 -14.81
C LEU A 195 14.14 20.68 -13.97
N PRO A 196 14.35 19.65 -13.13
CA PRO A 196 15.58 19.56 -12.34
C PRO A 196 16.84 19.28 -13.19
N ILE A 197 16.70 18.62 -14.35
CA ILE A 197 17.83 18.29 -15.22
C ILE A 197 18.30 19.52 -16.00
N LEU A 198 17.37 20.36 -16.47
CA LEU A 198 17.70 21.58 -17.21
C LEU A 198 18.35 22.63 -16.30
N VAL A 199 17.89 22.75 -15.06
CA VAL A 199 18.45 23.67 -14.05
C VAL A 199 19.87 23.25 -13.66
N LEU A 200 20.15 21.94 -13.57
CA LEU A 200 21.50 21.45 -13.27
C LEU A 200 22.48 21.68 -14.43
N LEU A 201 22.04 21.49 -15.69
CA LEU A 201 22.88 21.78 -16.86
C LEU A 201 23.23 23.27 -16.99
N LEU A 202 22.32 24.15 -16.59
CA LEU A 202 22.56 25.59 -16.52
C LEU A 202 23.56 25.96 -15.41
N LEU A 203 23.51 25.30 -14.25
CA LEU A 203 24.41 25.57 -13.13
C LEU A 203 25.84 25.03 -13.33
N VAL A 204 26.03 24.03 -14.21
CA VAL A 204 27.36 23.49 -14.55
C VAL A 204 28.02 24.28 -15.70
N ALA A 205 27.26 25.09 -16.42
CA ALA A 205 27.74 25.94 -17.51
C ALA A 205 28.12 27.37 -17.08
N LEU A 206 27.96 27.71 -15.80
CA LEU A 206 28.39 28.96 -15.15
C LEU A 206 29.62 28.70 -14.28
#